data_AF-E2SJ58-F1
#
_entry.id   AF-E2SJ58-F1
#
_cell.length_a   1.000
_cell.length_b   1.000
_cell.length_c   1.000
_cell.angle_alpha   90.00
_cell.angle_beta   90.00
_cell.angle_gamma   90.00
#
_symmetry.space_group_name_H-M   'P 1'
#
loop_
_entity.id
_entity.type
_entity.pdbx_description
1 polymer ?
#
loop_
_entity_poly.entity_id
_entity_poly.type
_entity_poly.pdbx_seq_one_letter_code
_entity_poly.pdbx_strand_id
1 'polypeptide(L)'
;MKTVYDILNKAYDKTLLDLKEVRQHHRKVCELLEEYQVPHDGKRDDDVIQCEILYESLMVKRQFEDVFFDTYVKMYDYWYDLNYLERKAQMNVDIDRFVSELRHFEAEGETIYMPAFAPGFNHLYHTEIVLLDLKQYHRFIRECADQMQRSRYGALPFQHGFSSCELVAEAEVGYVVYHAAMHRWYLYDESGLKNTVSVDQKQEVQEDCKKEIALHLLSGEDEALTACLLEHALVKKRVGRKLEKVLRKRKKKQEKNANKE
;
A
#
# COMPACT_ATOMS: atom_id res chain seq x y z
N MET A 1 10.54 8.49 -27.31
CA MET A 1 11.07 7.20 -27.82
C MET A 1 10.48 6.13 -26.93
N LYS A 2 9.98 5.01 -27.48
CA LYS A 2 9.35 4.00 -26.62
C LYS A 2 10.36 3.45 -25.61
N THR A 3 9.92 3.29 -24.38
CA THR A 3 10.67 2.69 -23.28
C THR A 3 10.50 1.16 -23.27
N VAL A 4 11.29 0.48 -22.45
CA VAL A 4 11.10 -0.95 -22.14
C VAL A 4 9.71 -1.16 -21.53
N TYR A 5 9.34 -0.30 -20.56
CA TYR A 5 8.02 -0.27 -19.91
C TYR A 5 6.86 -0.14 -20.91
N ASP A 6 6.97 0.77 -21.89
CA ASP A 6 5.93 0.97 -22.92
C ASP A 6 5.67 -0.31 -23.74
N ILE A 7 6.71 -1.11 -23.97
CA ILE A 7 6.59 -2.35 -24.75
C ILE A 7 5.94 -3.45 -23.90
N LEU A 8 6.39 -3.60 -22.66
CA LEU A 8 5.86 -4.60 -21.71
C LEU A 8 4.40 -4.32 -21.41
N ASN A 9 4.08 -3.09 -21.01
CA ASN A 9 2.71 -2.70 -20.70
C ASN A 9 1.82 -2.78 -21.95
N LYS A 10 2.28 -2.37 -23.13
CA LYS A 10 1.49 -2.60 -24.36
C LYS A 10 1.18 -4.09 -24.64
N ALA A 11 2.03 -5.01 -24.19
CA ALA A 11 1.84 -6.43 -24.44
C ALA A 11 1.00 -7.14 -23.36
N TYR A 12 1.07 -6.66 -22.12
CA TYR A 12 0.57 -7.38 -20.93
C TYR A 12 -0.26 -6.54 -19.96
N ASP A 13 -0.39 -5.24 -20.20
CA ASP A 13 -1.13 -4.34 -19.30
C ASP A 13 -2.60 -4.76 -19.23
N LYS A 14 -3.03 -4.89 -17.98
CA LYS A 14 -4.40 -5.05 -17.53
C LYS A 14 -4.52 -4.20 -16.29
N THR A 15 -5.69 -3.63 -16.06
CA THR A 15 -5.96 -2.88 -14.83
C THR A 15 -6.35 -3.84 -13.73
N LEU A 16 -6.08 -3.49 -12.48
CA LEU A 16 -6.50 -4.28 -11.32
C LEU A 16 -8.02 -4.54 -11.32
N LEU A 17 -8.79 -3.55 -11.74
CA LEU A 17 -10.25 -3.64 -11.83
C LEU A 17 -10.74 -4.59 -12.94
N ASP A 18 -9.86 -5.11 -13.81
CA ASP A 18 -10.21 -6.19 -14.73
C ASP A 18 -10.38 -7.53 -14.00
N LEU A 19 -9.74 -7.70 -12.84
CA LEU A 19 -9.93 -8.88 -12.00
C LEU A 19 -11.27 -8.77 -11.25
N LYS A 20 -12.14 -9.76 -11.42
CA LYS A 20 -13.48 -9.78 -10.82
C LYS A 20 -13.45 -9.67 -9.30
N GLU A 21 -12.55 -10.39 -8.65
CA GLU A 21 -12.40 -10.40 -7.19
C GLU A 21 -11.95 -9.04 -6.67
N VAL A 22 -10.91 -8.46 -7.29
CA VAL A 22 -10.43 -7.11 -6.95
C VAL A 22 -11.53 -6.07 -7.16
N ARG A 23 -12.27 -6.12 -8.27
CA ARG A 23 -13.41 -5.21 -8.51
C ARG A 23 -14.53 -5.36 -7.48
N GLN A 24 -14.80 -6.58 -7.01
CA GLN A 24 -15.80 -6.81 -5.97
C GLN A 24 -15.35 -6.25 -4.63
N HIS A 25 -14.10 -6.51 -4.25
CA HIS A 25 -13.51 -5.96 -3.02
C HIS A 25 -13.44 -4.43 -3.06
N HIS A 26 -12.95 -3.86 -4.17
CA HIS A 26 -12.81 -2.41 -4.34
C HIS A 26 -14.14 -1.66 -4.23
N ARG A 27 -15.27 -2.26 -4.63
CA ARG A 27 -16.59 -1.66 -4.39
C ARG A 27 -16.91 -1.51 -2.91
N LYS A 28 -16.62 -2.53 -2.09
CA LYS A 28 -16.77 -2.45 -0.62
C LYS A 28 -15.85 -1.41 -0.01
N VAL A 29 -14.62 -1.32 -0.55
CA VAL A 29 -13.66 -0.29 -0.16
C VAL A 29 -14.25 1.11 -0.41
N CYS A 30 -14.72 1.39 -1.63
CA CYS A 30 -15.32 2.68 -1.95
C CYS A 30 -16.56 2.98 -1.10
N GLU A 31 -17.45 2.01 -0.88
CA GLU A 31 -18.64 2.18 -0.02
C GLU A 31 -18.25 2.67 1.39
N LEU A 32 -17.20 2.10 1.99
CA LEU A 32 -16.71 2.54 3.30
C LEU A 32 -16.07 3.94 3.24
N LEU A 33 -15.26 4.20 2.20
CA LEU A 33 -14.61 5.52 2.04
C LEU A 33 -15.65 6.63 1.83
N GLU A 34 -16.72 6.36 1.07
CA GLU A 34 -17.85 7.27 0.87
C GLU A 34 -18.58 7.55 2.19
N GLU A 35 -18.78 6.53 3.04
CA GLU A 35 -19.41 6.68 4.35
C GLU A 35 -18.65 7.67 5.25
N TYR A 36 -17.31 7.62 5.22
CA TYR A 36 -16.43 8.54 5.94
C TYR A 36 -16.09 9.81 5.17
N GLN A 37 -16.63 10.02 3.97
CA GLN A 37 -16.34 11.17 3.11
C GLN A 37 -14.85 11.29 2.73
N VAL A 38 -14.15 10.17 2.64
CA VAL A 38 -12.73 10.09 2.25
C VAL A 38 -12.63 10.15 0.72
N PRO A 39 -11.87 11.10 0.15
CA PRO A 39 -11.73 11.21 -1.31
C PRO A 39 -11.06 9.98 -1.97
N HIS A 40 -11.67 9.48 -3.04
CA HIS A 40 -11.11 8.44 -3.90
C HIS A 40 -11.47 8.67 -5.38
N ASP A 41 -10.56 8.36 -6.32
CA ASP A 41 -10.80 8.52 -7.77
C ASP A 41 -11.11 7.18 -8.47
N GLY A 42 -10.91 6.05 -7.77
CA GLY A 42 -11.42 4.69 -8.02
C GLY A 42 -11.05 4.04 -9.36
N LYS A 43 -10.07 4.57 -10.11
CA LYS A 43 -9.90 4.22 -11.53
C LYS A 43 -8.54 3.68 -11.93
N ARG A 44 -7.48 4.00 -11.19
CA ARG A 44 -6.10 3.61 -11.50
C ARG A 44 -5.62 2.59 -10.50
N ASP A 45 -4.74 1.68 -10.93
CA ASP A 45 -4.17 0.65 -10.04
C ASP A 45 -3.60 1.25 -8.75
N ASP A 46 -2.84 2.35 -8.86
CA ASP A 46 -2.30 3.06 -7.70
C ASP A 46 -3.40 3.49 -6.71
N ASP A 47 -4.49 4.06 -7.23
CA ASP A 47 -5.60 4.49 -6.39
C ASP A 47 -6.30 3.30 -5.74
N VAL A 48 -6.50 2.19 -6.47
CA VAL A 48 -7.07 0.95 -5.93
C VAL A 48 -6.23 0.44 -4.76
N ILE A 49 -4.92 0.32 -4.95
CA ILE A 49 -3.96 -0.16 -3.95
C ILE A 49 -3.93 0.77 -2.73
N GLN A 50 -3.84 2.09 -2.93
CA GLN A 50 -3.84 3.04 -1.83
C GLN A 50 -5.16 3.03 -1.06
N CYS A 51 -6.30 2.84 -1.74
CA CYS A 51 -7.60 2.75 -1.09
C CYS A 51 -7.74 1.50 -0.19
N GLU A 52 -7.04 0.40 -0.49
CA GLU A 52 -7.00 -0.77 0.41
C GLU A 52 -6.40 -0.39 1.77
N ILE A 53 -5.30 0.38 1.78
CA ILE A 53 -4.66 0.83 3.03
C ILE A 53 -5.58 1.77 3.82
N LEU A 54 -6.28 2.68 3.13
CA LEU A 54 -7.28 3.57 3.76
C LEU A 54 -8.42 2.76 4.38
N TYR A 55 -8.93 1.76 3.64
CA TYR A 55 -9.98 0.87 4.09
C TYR A 55 -9.59 0.08 5.34
N GLU A 56 -8.43 -0.59 5.31
CA GLU A 56 -7.94 -1.36 6.46
C GLU A 56 -7.78 -0.47 7.69
N SER A 57 -7.28 0.76 7.52
CA SER A 57 -7.15 1.73 8.60
C SER A 57 -8.50 2.11 9.23
N LEU A 58 -9.54 2.31 8.42
CA LEU A 58 -10.89 2.62 8.90
C LEU A 58 -11.55 1.41 9.57
N MET A 59 -11.33 0.21 9.05
CA MET A 59 -11.84 -1.02 9.66
C MET A 59 -11.25 -1.23 11.05
N VAL A 60 -9.94 -1.09 11.19
CA VAL A 60 -9.26 -1.18 12.50
C VAL A 60 -9.74 -0.08 13.44
N LYS A 61 -9.89 1.17 12.95
CA LYS A 61 -10.46 2.28 13.73
C LYS A 61 -11.83 1.95 14.32
N ARG A 62 -12.73 1.36 13.52
CA ARG A 62 -14.05 0.90 13.98
C ARG A 62 -13.95 -0.14 15.07
N GLN A 63 -13.05 -1.11 14.92
CA GLN A 63 -12.87 -2.15 15.92
C GLN A 63 -12.37 -1.59 17.25
N PHE A 64 -11.46 -0.61 17.24
CA PHE A 64 -11.09 0.12 18.45
C PHE A 64 -12.30 0.83 19.09
N GLU A 65 -13.14 1.49 18.28
CA GLU A 65 -14.36 2.16 18.75
C GLU A 65 -15.37 1.18 19.35
N ASP A 66 -15.56 0.02 18.72
CA ASP A 66 -16.43 -1.04 19.22
C ASP A 66 -15.94 -1.52 20.58
N VAL A 67 -14.64 -1.79 20.75
CA VAL A 67 -14.05 -2.18 22.05
C VAL A 67 -14.26 -1.06 23.09
N PHE A 68 -14.06 0.20 22.70
CA PHE A 68 -14.27 1.33 23.59
C PHE A 68 -15.73 1.43 24.07
N PHE A 69 -16.69 1.37 23.15
CA PHE A 69 -18.11 1.47 23.49
C PHE A 69 -18.62 0.28 24.28
N ASP A 70 -18.19 -0.95 23.93
CA ASP A 70 -18.55 -2.16 24.68
C ASP A 70 -18.03 -2.11 26.11
N THR A 71 -16.78 -1.66 26.29
CA THR A 71 -16.17 -1.51 27.61
C THR A 71 -16.85 -0.42 28.42
N TYR A 72 -17.13 0.73 27.81
CA TYR A 72 -17.88 1.81 28.43
C TYR A 72 -19.26 1.34 28.93
N VAL A 73 -20.00 0.57 28.12
CA VAL A 73 -21.31 0.03 28.49
C VAL A 73 -21.21 -0.94 29.68
N LYS A 74 -20.19 -1.82 29.71
CA LYS A 74 -19.97 -2.73 30.85
C LYS A 74 -19.68 -1.98 32.15
N MET A 75 -19.10 -0.80 32.06
CA MET A 75 -18.68 0.03 33.21
C MET A 75 -19.67 1.15 33.52
N TYR A 76 -20.79 1.24 32.81
CA TYR A 76 -21.67 2.42 32.78
C TYR A 76 -22.06 2.92 34.17
N ASP A 77 -22.41 1.99 35.08
CA ASP A 77 -22.90 2.30 36.43
C ASP A 77 -21.90 3.06 37.31
N TYR A 78 -20.59 2.91 37.05
CA TYR A 78 -19.52 3.52 37.85
C TYR A 78 -18.51 4.32 37.02
N TRP A 79 -18.74 4.47 35.71
CA TRP A 79 -17.81 5.18 34.81
C TRP A 79 -17.47 6.58 35.32
N TYR A 80 -18.49 7.33 35.76
CA TYR A 80 -18.33 8.70 36.21
C TYR A 80 -17.75 8.84 37.62
N ASP A 81 -17.70 7.74 38.39
CA ASP A 81 -17.03 7.70 39.70
C ASP A 81 -15.52 7.48 39.57
N LEU A 82 -15.08 6.88 38.46
CA LEU A 82 -13.67 6.68 38.15
C LEU A 82 -13.00 7.98 37.70
N ASN A 83 -11.77 8.17 38.16
CA ASN A 83 -10.89 9.20 37.62
C ASN A 83 -10.31 8.76 36.26
N TYR A 84 -9.67 9.70 35.56
CA TYR A 84 -9.14 9.44 34.22
C TYR A 84 -8.10 8.31 34.18
N LEU A 85 -7.19 8.22 35.16
CA LEU A 85 -6.17 7.16 35.18
C LEU A 85 -6.80 5.79 35.40
N GLU A 86 -7.85 5.72 36.22
CA GLU A 86 -8.60 4.48 36.45
C GLU A 86 -9.36 4.03 35.20
N ARG A 87 -10.06 4.96 34.52
CA ARG A 87 -10.73 4.65 33.24
C ARG A 87 -9.74 4.16 32.20
N LYS A 88 -8.61 4.86 32.06
CA LYS A 88 -7.53 4.49 31.14
C LYS A 88 -7.01 3.09 31.44
N ALA A 89 -6.70 2.80 32.70
CA ALA A 89 -6.20 1.50 33.11
C ALA A 89 -7.20 0.37 32.80
N GLN A 90 -8.49 0.58 33.06
CA GLN A 90 -9.52 -0.42 32.76
C GLN A 90 -9.72 -0.63 31.26
N MET A 91 -9.77 0.47 30.50
CA MET A 91 -9.93 0.42 29.05
C MET A 91 -8.76 -0.29 28.36
N ASN A 92 -7.54 0.00 28.81
CA ASN A 92 -6.34 -0.55 28.18
C ASN A 92 -6.21 -2.07 28.37
N VAL A 93 -6.85 -2.67 29.39
CA VAL A 93 -6.91 -4.14 29.52
C VAL A 93 -7.62 -4.77 28.32
N ASP A 94 -8.76 -4.20 27.91
CA ASP A 94 -9.52 -4.71 26.77
C ASP A 94 -8.86 -4.33 25.43
N ILE A 95 -8.25 -3.14 25.33
CA ILE A 95 -7.47 -2.74 24.15
C ILE A 95 -6.24 -3.64 23.94
N ASP A 96 -5.41 -3.86 24.98
CA ASP A 96 -4.19 -4.68 24.88
C ASP A 96 -4.52 -6.10 24.42
N ARG A 97 -5.65 -6.65 24.88
CA ARG A 97 -6.16 -7.94 24.43
C ARG A 97 -6.56 -7.88 22.96
N PHE A 98 -7.29 -6.86 22.54
CA PHE A 98 -7.74 -6.68 21.16
C PHE A 98 -6.56 -6.55 20.17
N VAL A 99 -5.56 -5.74 20.50
CA VAL A 99 -4.46 -5.43 19.57
C VAL A 99 -3.44 -6.57 19.43
N SER A 100 -3.44 -7.55 20.34
CA SER A 100 -2.47 -8.65 20.37
C SER A 100 -2.40 -9.49 19.09
N GLU A 101 -3.47 -9.51 18.30
CA GLU A 101 -3.57 -10.27 17.05
C GLU A 101 -3.58 -9.36 15.79
N LEU A 102 -3.49 -8.04 15.95
CA LEU A 102 -3.56 -7.11 14.84
C LEU A 102 -2.21 -6.94 14.14
N ARG A 103 -2.29 -6.81 12.80
CA ARG A 103 -1.17 -6.32 12.00
C ARG A 103 -0.78 -4.92 12.47
N HIS A 104 0.51 -4.69 12.64
CA HIS A 104 1.07 -3.40 13.02
C HIS A 104 2.53 -3.29 12.57
N PHE A 105 3.07 -2.07 12.66
CA PHE A 105 4.49 -1.78 12.54
C PHE A 105 4.87 -0.59 13.40
N GLU A 106 6.17 -0.40 13.65
CA GLU A 106 6.68 0.75 14.40
C GLU A 106 7.05 1.88 13.44
N ALA A 107 6.57 3.10 13.71
CA ALA A 107 7.00 4.29 12.98
C ALA A 107 6.92 5.54 13.86
N GLU A 108 7.91 6.43 13.72
CA GLU A 108 7.95 7.72 14.43
C GLU A 108 7.83 7.59 15.98
N GLY A 109 8.23 6.43 16.54
CA GLY A 109 8.19 6.16 17.97
C GLY A 109 6.86 5.61 18.51
N GLU A 110 5.90 5.30 17.63
CA GLU A 110 4.61 4.72 17.98
C GLU A 110 4.33 3.42 17.21
N THR A 111 3.52 2.56 17.80
CA THR A 111 2.95 1.40 17.13
C THR A 111 1.79 1.83 16.23
N ILE A 112 1.88 1.51 14.94
CA ILE A 112 0.91 1.88 13.90
C ILE A 112 0.02 0.69 13.57
N TYR A 113 -1.26 0.80 13.93
CA TYR A 113 -2.31 -0.15 13.58
C TYR A 113 -3.17 0.35 12.40
N MET A 114 -3.21 1.66 12.19
CA MET A 114 -4.00 2.34 11.18
C MET A 114 -3.09 3.21 10.30
N PRO A 115 -2.49 2.66 9.23
CA PRO A 115 -1.43 3.32 8.46
C PRO A 115 -1.86 4.56 7.67
N ALA A 116 -3.16 4.78 7.50
CA ALA A 116 -3.67 6.02 6.91
C ALA A 116 -3.63 7.22 7.87
N PHE A 117 -3.44 6.99 9.17
CA PHE A 117 -3.46 8.03 10.19
C PHE A 117 -2.07 8.30 10.75
N ALA A 118 -1.89 9.51 11.28
CA ALA A 118 -0.65 9.92 11.93
C ALA A 118 -0.34 9.11 13.21
N PRO A 119 0.92 9.08 13.67
CA PRO A 119 1.30 8.36 14.88
C PRO A 119 0.49 8.78 16.10
N GLY A 120 0.27 10.09 16.30
CA GLY A 120 -0.53 10.60 17.41
C GLY A 120 -2.00 10.17 17.37
N PHE A 121 -2.56 9.86 16.20
CA PHE A 121 -3.91 9.32 16.08
C PHE A 121 -3.94 7.82 16.42
N ASN A 122 -2.90 7.07 16.06
CA ASN A 122 -2.72 5.69 16.51
C ASN A 122 -2.55 5.63 18.04
N HIS A 123 -1.72 6.53 18.60
CA HIS A 123 -1.58 6.70 20.04
C HIS A 123 -2.93 7.00 20.71
N LEU A 124 -3.70 7.95 20.16
CA LEU A 124 -5.03 8.27 20.67
C LEU A 124 -5.91 7.03 20.81
N TYR A 125 -5.92 6.14 19.82
CA TYR A 125 -6.77 4.95 19.81
C TYR A 125 -6.19 3.77 20.59
N HIS A 126 -4.87 3.66 20.68
CA HIS A 126 -4.20 2.56 21.34
C HIS A 126 -4.08 2.77 22.86
N THR A 127 -3.70 3.98 23.29
CA THR A 127 -3.36 4.24 24.70
C THR A 127 -4.28 5.24 25.36
N GLU A 128 -4.87 6.16 24.60
CA GLU A 128 -5.63 7.31 25.11
C GLU A 128 -7.12 7.28 24.70
N ILE A 129 -7.66 6.11 24.36
CA ILE A 129 -8.98 6.00 23.71
C ILE A 129 -10.11 6.50 24.61
N VAL A 130 -9.90 6.52 25.93
CA VAL A 130 -10.83 7.12 26.91
C VAL A 130 -11.11 8.60 26.65
N LEU A 131 -10.23 9.31 25.94
CA LEU A 131 -10.45 10.69 25.52
C LEU A 131 -11.60 10.82 24.51
N LEU A 132 -12.00 9.74 23.84
CA LEU A 132 -13.17 9.73 22.96
C LEU A 132 -14.49 9.98 23.70
N ASP A 133 -14.55 9.85 25.03
CA ASP A 133 -15.70 10.26 25.87
C ASP A 133 -15.86 11.80 25.93
N LEU A 134 -14.78 12.54 25.62
CA LEU A 134 -14.81 14.00 25.64
C LEU A 134 -15.37 14.53 24.31
N LYS A 135 -16.35 15.45 24.42
CA LYS A 135 -17.05 16.06 23.26
C LYS A 135 -16.13 16.56 22.14
N GLN A 136 -14.96 17.10 22.47
CA GLN A 136 -14.01 17.62 21.48
C GLN A 136 -13.38 16.54 20.59
N TYR A 137 -13.35 15.28 21.04
CA TYR A 137 -12.82 14.14 20.29
C TYR A 137 -13.89 13.40 19.49
N HIS A 138 -15.19 13.66 19.72
CA HIS A 138 -16.28 13.01 18.99
C HIS A 138 -16.19 13.18 17.47
N ARG A 139 -15.59 14.30 17.01
CA ARG A 139 -15.34 14.53 15.58
C ARG A 139 -14.50 13.40 14.96
N PHE A 140 -13.54 12.83 15.70
CA PHE A 140 -12.66 11.79 15.18
C PHE A 140 -13.39 10.46 14.94
N ILE A 141 -14.57 10.27 15.53
CA ILE A 141 -15.36 9.05 15.35
C ILE A 141 -16.01 9.05 13.96
N ARG A 142 -16.60 10.18 13.53
CA ARG A 142 -17.42 10.26 12.30
C ARG A 142 -16.83 11.12 11.18
N GLU A 143 -16.01 12.11 11.53
CA GLU A 143 -15.47 13.13 10.64
C GLU A 143 -13.93 13.08 10.67
N CYS A 144 -13.36 11.93 10.31
CA CYS A 144 -11.91 11.70 10.37
C CYS A 144 -11.18 11.75 9.02
N ALA A 145 -11.89 12.06 7.92
CA ALA A 145 -11.31 12.07 6.59
C ALA A 145 -10.14 13.05 6.44
N ASP A 146 -10.18 14.19 7.15
CA ASP A 146 -9.12 15.19 7.19
C ASP A 146 -7.85 14.72 7.92
N GLN A 147 -7.97 13.69 8.76
CA GLN A 147 -6.85 13.07 9.47
C GLN A 147 -6.18 11.95 8.66
N MET A 148 -6.78 11.54 7.54
CA MET A 148 -6.28 10.46 6.71
C MET A 148 -5.35 10.96 5.61
N GLN A 149 -4.23 10.27 5.42
CA GLN A 149 -3.25 10.57 4.40
C GLN A 149 -2.81 9.30 3.66
N ARG A 150 -2.76 9.39 2.34
CA ARG A 150 -2.22 8.34 1.47
C ARG A 150 -0.69 8.30 1.54
N SER A 151 -0.12 7.11 1.37
CA SER A 151 1.34 6.91 1.29
C SER A 151 2.14 7.51 2.45
N ARG A 152 1.54 7.66 3.64
CA ARG A 152 2.18 8.31 4.80
C ARG A 152 3.49 7.66 5.21
N TYR A 153 3.48 6.33 5.28
CA TYR A 153 4.59 5.53 5.79
C TYR A 153 5.38 4.83 4.67
N GLY A 154 5.28 5.34 3.43
CA GLY A 154 6.02 4.79 2.29
C GLY A 154 5.76 3.29 2.07
N ALA A 155 6.83 2.50 2.13
CA ALA A 155 6.82 1.05 1.89
C ALA A 155 6.25 0.22 3.04
N LEU A 156 6.24 0.74 4.28
CA LEU A 156 5.90 -0.01 5.49
C LEU A 156 4.51 -0.69 5.46
N PRO A 157 3.43 -0.04 4.97
CA PRO A 157 2.13 -0.70 4.88
C PRO A 157 2.16 -1.95 4.00
N PHE A 158 2.96 -1.95 2.93
CA PHE A 158 3.11 -3.10 2.03
C PHE A 158 3.90 -4.23 2.67
N GLN A 159 4.98 -3.90 3.38
CA GLN A 159 5.79 -4.87 4.12
C GLN A 159 4.97 -5.61 5.17
N HIS A 160 4.03 -4.92 5.82
CA HIS A 160 3.21 -5.47 6.90
C HIS A 160 1.82 -5.94 6.43
N GLY A 161 1.60 -6.04 5.12
CA GLY A 161 0.43 -6.69 4.54
C GLY A 161 -0.87 -5.89 4.67
N PHE A 162 -0.83 -4.56 4.64
CA PHE A 162 -2.02 -3.70 4.66
C PHE A 162 -2.63 -3.46 3.25
N SER A 163 -2.13 -4.16 2.23
CA SER A 163 -2.68 -4.12 0.87
C SER A 163 -2.52 -5.49 0.20
N SER A 164 -3.16 -5.65 -0.96
CA SER A 164 -2.99 -6.80 -1.86
C SER A 164 -1.59 -6.91 -2.49
N CYS A 165 -0.79 -5.85 -2.41
CA CYS A 165 0.59 -5.82 -2.89
C CYS A 165 1.58 -6.12 -1.77
N GLU A 166 2.63 -6.88 -2.09
CA GLU A 166 3.75 -7.14 -1.19
C GLU A 166 4.95 -6.26 -1.54
N LEU A 167 5.70 -5.83 -0.53
CA LEU A 167 7.00 -5.17 -0.74
C LEU A 167 8.03 -6.19 -1.22
N VAL A 168 8.70 -5.90 -2.34
CA VAL A 168 9.70 -6.79 -2.93
C VAL A 168 11.12 -6.24 -2.79
N ALA A 169 11.29 -4.93 -2.99
CA ALA A 169 12.57 -4.25 -2.83
C ALA A 169 12.38 -2.80 -2.40
N GLU A 170 13.35 -2.28 -1.66
CA GLU A 170 13.39 -0.89 -1.19
C GLU A 170 14.83 -0.38 -1.22
N ALA A 171 14.98 0.89 -1.59
CA ALA A 171 16.24 1.62 -1.60
C ALA A 171 15.97 3.10 -1.28
N GLU A 172 17.02 3.91 -1.07
CA GLU A 172 16.86 5.35 -0.80
C GLU A 172 16.05 6.08 -1.88
N VAL A 173 16.13 5.63 -3.13
CA VAL A 173 15.47 6.23 -4.29
C VAL A 173 14.00 5.85 -4.45
N GLY A 174 13.49 4.91 -3.64
CA GLY A 174 12.11 4.42 -3.74
C GLY A 174 11.97 2.93 -3.44
N TYR A 175 10.79 2.40 -3.73
CA TYR A 175 10.44 1.02 -3.42
C TYR A 175 9.60 0.38 -4.53
N VAL A 176 9.62 -0.95 -4.58
CA VAL A 176 8.89 -1.74 -5.56
C VAL A 176 8.00 -2.73 -4.84
N VAL A 177 6.71 -2.66 -5.18
CA VAL A 177 5.71 -3.62 -4.71
C VAL A 177 5.21 -4.49 -5.85
N TYR A 178 4.72 -5.68 -5.53
CA TYR A 178 4.27 -6.67 -6.50
C TYR A 178 2.85 -7.14 -6.20
N HIS A 179 2.03 -7.25 -7.25
CA HIS A 179 0.70 -7.83 -7.17
C HIS A 179 0.67 -9.22 -7.80
N ALA A 180 0.58 -10.24 -6.96
CA ALA A 180 0.72 -11.64 -7.34
C ALA A 180 -0.25 -12.09 -8.43
N ALA A 181 -1.55 -11.79 -8.33
CA ALA A 181 -2.52 -12.25 -9.33
C ALA A 181 -2.37 -11.55 -10.70
N MET A 182 -1.65 -10.43 -10.76
CA MET A 182 -1.48 -9.64 -11.98
C MET A 182 -0.13 -9.85 -12.66
N HIS A 183 0.84 -10.45 -11.94
CA HIS A 183 2.22 -10.56 -12.36
C HIS A 183 2.77 -9.18 -12.73
N ARG A 184 2.59 -8.23 -11.80
CA ARG A 184 2.83 -6.80 -12.03
C ARG A 184 3.61 -6.17 -10.88
N TRP A 185 4.65 -5.43 -11.24
CA TRP A 185 5.46 -4.62 -10.33
C TRP A 185 5.07 -3.15 -10.47
N TYR A 186 5.08 -2.45 -9.34
CA TYR A 186 4.80 -1.03 -9.22
C TYR A 186 6.00 -0.37 -8.54
N LEU A 187 6.68 0.52 -9.26
CA LEU A 187 7.83 1.27 -8.77
C LEU A 187 7.36 2.63 -8.28
N TYR A 188 7.58 2.89 -6.99
CA TYR A 188 7.28 4.15 -6.32
C TYR A 188 8.56 4.93 -6.04
N ASP A 189 8.47 6.26 -6.14
CA ASP A 189 9.44 7.19 -5.56
C ASP A 189 8.71 8.25 -4.71
N GLU A 190 9.42 9.28 -4.26
CA GLU A 190 8.84 10.36 -3.43
C GLU A 190 7.64 11.06 -4.09
N SER A 191 7.54 11.03 -5.43
CA SER A 191 6.44 11.65 -6.17
C SER A 191 5.22 10.73 -6.35
N GLY A 192 5.30 9.48 -5.88
CA GLY A 192 4.25 8.46 -6.03
C GLY A 192 4.62 7.39 -7.06
N LEU A 193 3.61 6.79 -7.70
CA LEU A 193 3.82 5.72 -8.68
C LEU A 193 4.56 6.24 -9.92
N LYS A 194 5.81 5.82 -10.09
CA LYS A 194 6.69 6.22 -11.19
C LYS A 194 6.51 5.37 -12.43
N ASN A 195 6.54 4.04 -12.27
CA ASN A 195 6.48 3.09 -13.37
C ASN A 195 5.79 1.80 -12.97
N THR A 196 5.34 1.06 -13.98
CA THR A 196 4.82 -0.30 -13.80
C THR A 196 5.41 -1.24 -14.84
N VAL A 197 5.56 -2.50 -14.46
CA VAL A 197 5.94 -3.60 -15.36
C VAL A 197 4.96 -4.74 -15.19
N SER A 198 4.34 -5.16 -16.29
CA SER A 198 3.53 -6.37 -16.35
C SER A 198 4.20 -7.43 -17.23
N VAL A 199 4.14 -8.69 -16.80
CA VAL A 199 4.63 -9.85 -17.57
C VAL A 199 3.48 -10.80 -17.91
N ASP A 200 3.77 -11.90 -18.61
CA ASP A 200 2.75 -12.85 -18.99
C ASP A 200 2.19 -13.59 -17.76
N GLN A 201 0.93 -13.34 -17.41
CA GLN A 201 0.20 -13.98 -16.31
C GLN A 201 0.09 -15.51 -16.43
N LYS A 202 0.43 -16.08 -17.59
CA LYS A 202 0.48 -17.55 -17.78
C LYS A 202 1.78 -18.18 -17.32
N GLN A 203 2.81 -17.39 -17.06
CA GLN A 203 4.12 -17.86 -16.63
C GLN A 203 4.24 -17.72 -15.13
N GLU A 204 4.72 -18.78 -14.47
CA GLU A 204 5.03 -18.72 -13.05
C GLU A 204 6.20 -17.76 -12.80
N VAL A 205 6.05 -16.87 -11.82
CA VAL A 205 7.11 -15.94 -11.42
C VAL A 205 7.73 -16.50 -10.15
N GLN A 206 8.97 -17.00 -10.26
CA GLN A 206 9.73 -17.50 -9.12
C GLN A 206 10.15 -16.35 -8.20
N GLU A 207 10.28 -16.64 -6.90
CA GLU A 207 10.59 -15.64 -5.87
C GLU A 207 11.91 -14.90 -6.13
N ASP A 208 12.96 -15.63 -6.53
CA ASP A 208 14.26 -15.03 -6.83
C ASP A 208 14.17 -14.07 -8.03
N CYS A 209 13.46 -14.47 -9.09
CA CYS A 209 13.22 -13.65 -10.27
C CYS A 209 12.37 -12.41 -9.94
N LYS A 210 11.38 -12.55 -9.05
CA LYS A 210 10.55 -11.44 -8.56
C LYS A 210 11.41 -10.35 -7.93
N LYS A 211 12.37 -10.75 -7.09
CA LYS A 211 13.32 -9.85 -6.42
C LYS A 211 14.30 -9.23 -7.40
N GLU A 212 14.87 -10.02 -8.31
CA GLU A 212 15.82 -9.53 -9.30
C GLU A 212 15.20 -8.46 -10.23
N ILE A 213 13.97 -8.69 -10.71
CA ILE A 213 13.21 -7.69 -11.47
C ILE A 213 13.04 -6.39 -10.67
N ALA A 214 12.66 -6.49 -9.41
CA ALA A 214 12.46 -5.32 -8.55
C ALA A 214 13.76 -4.51 -8.34
N LEU A 215 14.90 -5.19 -8.18
CA LEU A 215 16.21 -4.54 -8.06
C LEU A 215 16.59 -3.81 -9.36
N HIS A 216 16.39 -4.42 -10.53
CA HIS A 216 16.66 -3.75 -11.80
C HIS A 216 15.72 -2.56 -12.07
N LEU A 217 14.49 -2.61 -11.57
CA LEU A 217 13.57 -1.48 -11.63
C LEU A 217 14.05 -0.30 -10.78
N LEU A 218 14.58 -0.56 -9.58
CA LEU A 218 15.15 0.47 -8.71
C LEU A 218 16.43 1.07 -9.29
N SER A 219 17.32 0.25 -9.86
CA SER A 219 18.58 0.72 -10.46
C SER A 219 18.40 1.39 -11.82
N GLY A 220 17.25 1.20 -12.48
CA GLY A 220 16.99 1.71 -13.83
C GLY A 220 17.78 0.98 -14.93
N GLU A 221 18.25 -0.24 -14.65
CA GLU A 221 19.04 -1.06 -15.56
C GLU A 221 18.15 -1.80 -16.57
N ASP A 222 17.61 -1.05 -17.53
CA ASP A 222 16.70 -1.56 -18.57
C ASP A 222 17.30 -2.75 -19.38
N GLU A 223 18.63 -2.83 -19.52
CA GLU A 223 19.32 -3.95 -20.18
C GLU A 223 19.28 -5.23 -19.34
N ALA A 224 19.60 -5.13 -18.05
CA ALA A 224 19.59 -6.25 -17.12
C ALA A 224 18.16 -6.75 -16.86
N LEU A 225 17.21 -5.83 -16.69
CA LEU A 225 15.78 -6.16 -16.63
C LEU A 225 15.35 -6.98 -17.87
N THR A 226 15.74 -6.55 -19.07
CA THR A 226 15.37 -7.26 -20.29
C THR A 226 16.02 -8.65 -20.35
N ALA A 227 17.27 -8.80 -19.90
CA ALA A 227 17.95 -10.08 -19.86
C ALA A 227 17.25 -11.06 -18.91
N CYS A 228 16.97 -10.64 -17.67
CA CYS A 228 16.24 -11.43 -16.67
C CYS A 228 14.88 -11.90 -17.20
N LEU A 229 14.08 -11.00 -17.80
CA LEU A 229 12.77 -11.35 -18.37
C LEU A 229 12.85 -12.41 -19.50
N LEU A 230 13.95 -12.43 -20.25
CA LEU A 230 14.16 -13.38 -21.35
C LEU A 230 14.68 -14.73 -20.84
N GLU A 231 15.61 -14.70 -19.90
CA GLU A 231 16.20 -15.89 -19.28
C GLU A 231 15.12 -16.73 -18.58
N HIS A 232 14.25 -16.07 -17.83
CA HIS A 232 13.13 -16.71 -17.13
C HIS A 232 11.88 -16.90 -17.98
N ALA A 233 11.95 -16.64 -19.30
CA ALA A 233 10.85 -16.80 -20.24
C ALA A 233 9.53 -16.10 -19.84
N LEU A 234 9.60 -15.02 -19.03
CA LEU A 234 8.46 -14.27 -18.52
C LEU A 234 7.74 -13.44 -19.61
N VAL A 235 8.38 -13.32 -20.78
CA VAL A 235 7.82 -12.66 -21.96
C VAL A 235 7.86 -13.57 -23.19
N LYS A 236 6.88 -13.39 -24.07
CA LYS A 236 6.81 -14.12 -25.35
C LYS A 236 7.99 -13.70 -26.23
N LYS A 237 8.55 -14.65 -27.00
CA LYS A 237 9.65 -14.41 -27.95
C LYS A 237 9.47 -13.17 -28.84
N ARG A 238 8.24 -12.89 -29.29
CA ARG A 238 7.93 -11.71 -30.12
C ARG A 238 8.10 -10.39 -29.35
N VAL A 239 7.75 -10.37 -28.08
CA VAL A 239 7.93 -9.20 -27.20
C VAL A 239 9.41 -9.05 -26.88
N GLY A 240 10.10 -10.13 -26.53
CA GLY A 240 11.55 -10.16 -26.31
C GLY A 240 12.36 -9.48 -27.42
N ARG A 241 12.13 -9.89 -28.68
CA ARG A 241 12.76 -9.27 -29.86
C ARG A 241 12.50 -7.76 -29.99
N LYS A 242 11.37 -7.26 -29.50
CA LYS A 242 11.07 -5.82 -29.51
C LYS A 242 11.84 -5.07 -28.43
N LEU A 243 12.00 -5.66 -27.24
CA LEU A 243 12.77 -5.09 -26.13
C LEU A 243 14.23 -4.91 -26.55
N GLU A 244 14.88 -5.98 -27.03
CA GLU A 244 16.25 -5.94 -27.55
C GLU A 244 16.44 -4.88 -28.65
N LYS A 245 15.46 -4.77 -29.56
CA LYS A 245 15.51 -3.79 -30.65
C LYS A 245 15.45 -2.34 -30.13
N VAL A 246 14.70 -2.08 -29.06
CA VAL A 246 14.64 -0.74 -28.45
C VAL A 246 15.93 -0.41 -27.71
N LEU A 247 16.49 -1.36 -26.94
CA LEU A 247 17.77 -1.18 -26.28
C LEU A 247 18.90 -0.88 -27.29
N ARG A 248 19.01 -1.68 -28.35
CA ARG A 248 20.01 -1.45 -29.43
C ARG A 248 19.86 -0.07 -30.09
N LYS A 249 18.63 0.43 -30.27
CA LYS A 249 18.38 1.76 -30.83
C LYS A 249 18.79 2.88 -29.87
N ARG A 250 18.59 2.70 -28.56
CA ARG A 250 19.00 3.65 -27.53
C ARG A 250 20.52 3.74 -27.45
N LYS A 251 21.22 2.59 -27.39
CA LYS A 251 22.68 2.51 -27.37
C LYS A 251 23.32 3.21 -28.58
N LYS A 252 22.86 2.92 -29.80
CA LYS A 252 23.32 3.60 -31.03
C LYS A 252 23.09 5.11 -31.02
N LYS A 253 22.08 5.60 -30.31
CA LYS A 253 21.82 7.04 -30.20
C LYS A 253 22.75 7.70 -29.18
N GLN A 254 22.99 7.05 -28.04
CA GLN A 254 23.95 7.51 -27.04
C GLN A 254 25.36 7.60 -27.64
N GLU A 255 25.81 6.57 -28.36
CA GLU A 255 27.09 6.57 -29.08
C GLU A 255 27.20 7.72 -30.10
N LYS A 256 26.11 7.99 -30.85
CA LYS A 256 26.07 9.10 -31.83
C LYS A 256 26.06 10.48 -31.18
N ASN A 257 25.55 10.61 -29.96
CA ASN A 257 25.53 11.86 -29.23
C ASN A 257 26.89 12.11 -28.57
N ALA A 258 27.51 11.09 -27.98
CA ALA A 258 28.84 11.16 -27.40
C ALA A 258 29.93 11.48 -28.44
N ASN A 259 29.76 11.06 -29.69
CA ASN A 259 30.69 11.40 -30.79
C ASN A 259 30.46 12.80 -31.39
N LYS A 260 29.50 13.57 -30.88
CA LYS A 260 29.18 14.94 -31.35
C LYS A 260 29.52 16.03 -30.33
N GLU A 261 29.86 15.64 -29.10
CA GLU A 261 30.42 16.49 -28.04
C GLU A 261 31.95 16.36 -28.07
#